data_AF-A0A1M3B731-F1
#
_entry.id   AF-A0A1M3B731-F1
#
_cell.length_a   1.000
_cell.length_b   1.000
_cell.length_c   1.000
_cell.angle_alpha   90.00
_cell.angle_beta   90.00
_cell.angle_gamma   90.00
#
_symmetry.space_group_name_H-M   'P 1'
#
loop_
_entity.id
_entity.type
_entity.pdbx_description
1 polymer ?
#
loop_
_entity_poly.entity_id
_entity_poly.type
_entity_poly.pdbx_seq_one_letter_code
_entity_poly.pdbx_strand_id
1 'polypeptide(L)'
;MSVTEENKVIEGRYAYWDRQADIVWIPTAPAEFVTSEELSWGLVDHDKKTDEVTALEIWNASKTLPIEMIERLPSPGRPGTAAA
;
A
#
# COMPACT_ATOMS: atom_id res chain seq x y z
N MET A 1 -32.87 -13.89 3.36
CA MET A 1 -31.40 -13.97 3.35
C MET A 1 -30.90 -12.61 3.75
N SER A 2 -30.35 -12.47 4.95
CA SER A 2 -29.92 -11.19 5.50
C SER A 2 -28.54 -10.85 4.95
N VAL A 3 -28.43 -9.71 4.25
CA VAL A 3 -27.14 -9.11 3.92
C VAL A 3 -26.78 -8.25 5.12
N THR A 4 -25.82 -8.73 5.92
CA THR A 4 -25.25 -7.96 7.02
C THR A 4 -24.22 -7.02 6.41
N GLU A 5 -24.66 -5.80 6.08
CA GLU A 5 -23.77 -4.72 5.66
C GLU A 5 -23.24 -4.01 6.92
N GLU A 6 -22.17 -4.57 7.49
CA GLU A 6 -21.38 -3.92 8.53
C GLU A 6 -19.95 -3.70 8.01
N ASN A 7 -19.77 -2.83 7.01
CA ASN A 7 -18.44 -2.33 6.68
C ASN A 7 -18.07 -1.19 7.64
N LYS A 8 -17.77 -1.59 8.87
CA LYS A 8 -17.31 -0.73 9.94
C LYS A 8 -15.82 -0.42 9.72
N VAL A 9 -15.54 0.83 9.34
CA VAL A 9 -14.26 1.55 9.39
C VAL A 9 -13.15 1.03 8.43
N ILE A 10 -13.00 1.70 7.27
CA ILE A 10 -11.77 1.66 6.46
C ILE A 10 -10.74 2.57 7.12
N GLU A 11 -10.06 2.08 8.14
CA GLU A 11 -8.79 2.66 8.60
C GLU A 11 -7.68 1.96 7.83
N GLY A 12 -6.93 2.70 7.01
CA GLY A 12 -6.09 2.22 5.91
C GLY A 12 -5.13 1.08 6.29
N ARG A 13 -5.52 -0.15 5.97
CA ARG A 13 -4.78 -1.39 6.33
C ARG A 13 -4.67 -2.42 5.21
N TYR A 14 -5.17 -2.13 4.02
CA TYR A 14 -5.16 -3.11 2.92
C TYR A 14 -4.16 -2.71 1.86
N ALA A 15 -3.40 -3.70 1.38
CA ALA A 15 -2.57 -3.53 0.20
C ALA A 15 -3.44 -3.13 -0.99
N TYR A 16 -2.90 -2.30 -1.88
CA TYR A 16 -3.59 -1.85 -3.09
C TYR A 16 -2.63 -1.79 -4.27
N TRP A 17 -3.21 -1.78 -5.47
CA TRP A 17 -2.48 -1.51 -6.71
C TRP A 17 -3.03 -0.25 -7.38
N ASP A 18 -2.22 0.80 -7.43
CA ASP A 18 -2.46 1.93 -8.31
C ASP A 18 -2.03 1.56 -9.73
N ARG A 19 -3.01 1.24 -10.57
CA ARG A 19 -2.79 0.84 -11.97
C ARG A 19 -2.29 1.98 -12.84
N GLN A 20 -2.57 3.23 -12.48
CA GLN A 20 -2.15 4.39 -13.25
C GLN A 20 -0.66 4.68 -13.01
N ALA A 21 -0.22 4.61 -11.75
CA ALA A 21 1.18 4.76 -11.38
C ALA A 21 2.00 3.46 -11.60
N ASP A 22 1.32 2.32 -11.74
CA ASP A 22 1.89 0.97 -11.69
C ASP A 22 2.67 0.71 -10.39
N ILE A 23 2.01 1.02 -9.27
CA ILE A 23 2.57 0.94 -7.93
C ILE A 23 1.73 0.04 -7.04
N VAL A 24 2.37 -0.95 -6.42
CA VAL A 24 1.76 -1.75 -5.36
C VAL A 24 2.26 -1.24 -4.02
N TRP A 25 1.35 -0.88 -3.13
CA TRP A 25 1.65 -0.51 -1.76
C TRP A 25 1.17 -1.59 -0.80
N ILE A 26 2.04 -2.03 0.11
CA ILE A 26 1.82 -3.15 1.03
C ILE A 26 2.09 -2.67 2.45
N PRO A 27 1.06 -2.56 3.32
CA PRO A 27 1.27 -2.26 4.73
C PRO A 27 1.85 -3.48 5.45
N THR A 28 2.82 -3.24 6.33
CA THR A 28 3.42 -4.27 7.21
C THR A 28 3.16 -3.99 8.69
N ALA A 29 3.04 -2.73 9.09
CA ALA A 29 2.74 -2.31 10.46
C ALA A 29 2.03 -0.95 10.49
N PRO A 30 1.23 -0.65 11.54
CA PRO A 30 0.67 0.68 11.72
C PRO A 30 1.76 1.70 12.11
N ALA A 31 1.67 2.91 11.60
CA ALA A 31 2.52 4.02 11.97
C ALA A 31 1.73 5.33 12.03
N GLU A 32 2.15 6.23 12.91
CA GLU A 32 1.60 7.59 12.98
C GLU A 32 2.34 8.53 12.02
N PHE A 33 3.66 8.37 11.92
CA PHE A 33 4.53 9.16 11.06
C PHE A 33 5.59 8.25 10.46
N VAL A 34 5.80 8.35 9.16
CA VAL A 34 6.80 7.56 8.44
C VAL A 34 7.91 8.43 7.86
N THR A 35 9.08 7.83 7.69
CA THR A 35 10.16 8.30 6.81
C THR A 35 10.39 7.25 5.73
N SER A 36 10.54 7.67 4.48
CA SER A 36 10.70 6.75 3.35
C SER A 36 12.16 6.66 2.90
N GLU A 37 12.67 5.43 2.78
CA GLU A 37 13.92 5.12 2.10
C GLU A 37 13.65 4.81 0.63
N GLU A 38 14.24 5.57 -0.29
CA GLU A 38 14.13 5.32 -1.73
C GLU A 38 15.18 4.30 -2.20
N LEU A 39 14.69 3.28 -2.90
CA LEU A 39 15.48 2.21 -3.49
C LEU A 39 15.17 2.10 -4.99
N SER A 40 16.05 1.43 -5.73
CA SER A 40 15.89 1.26 -7.19
C SER A 40 14.58 0.57 -7.63
N TRP A 41 13.89 -0.11 -6.72
CA TRP A 41 12.65 -0.84 -6.98
C TRP A 41 11.40 -0.19 -6.35
N GLY A 42 11.56 0.88 -5.55
CA GLY A 42 10.45 1.42 -4.77
C GLY A 42 10.87 2.13 -3.49
N LEU A 43 9.94 2.20 -2.52
CA LEU A 43 10.15 2.81 -1.21
C LEU A 43 9.99 1.79 -0.08
N VAL A 44 10.75 1.98 0.99
CA VAL A 44 10.51 1.34 2.30
C VAL A 44 10.12 2.42 3.29
N ASP A 45 8.92 2.34 3.83
CA ASP A 45 8.46 3.27 4.87
C ASP A 45 8.84 2.73 6.25
N HIS A 46 9.47 3.58 7.05
CA HIS A 46 9.85 3.31 8.44
C HIS A 46 9.06 4.18 9.41
N ASP A 47 8.57 3.61 10.51
CA ASP A 47 8.03 4.42 11.60
C ASP A 47 9.12 5.34 12.17
N LYS A 48 8.83 6.64 12.21
CA LYS A 48 9.82 7.67 12.57
C LYS A 48 10.36 7.53 14.00
N LYS A 49 9.64 6.86 14.90
CA LYS A 49 10.02 6.72 16.32
C LYS A 49 10.81 5.44 16.58
N THR A 50 10.44 4.35 15.90
CA THR A 50 10.93 3.00 16.18
C THR A 50 11.83 2.44 15.10
N ASP A 51 11.84 3.06 13.91
CA ASP A 51 12.54 2.61 12.71
C ASP A 51 12.04 1.27 12.14
N GLU A 52 10.92 0.74 12.67
CA GLU A 52 10.29 -0.47 12.16
C GLU A 52 9.70 -0.23 10.76
N VAL A 53 9.80 -1.24 9.88
CA VAL A 53 9.23 -1.16 8.52
C VAL A 53 7.70 -1.25 8.61
N THR A 54 7.03 -0.23 8.05
CA THR A 54 5.58 -0.05 8.14
C THR A 54 4.87 -0.22 6.81
N ALA A 55 5.57 -0.03 5.70
CA ALA A 55 5.07 -0.38 4.38
C ALA A 55 6.19 -0.56 3.34
N LEU A 56 5.83 -1.25 2.26
CA LEU A 56 6.62 -1.33 1.03
C LEU A 56 5.82 -0.72 -0.12
N GLU A 57 6.46 0.17 -0.87
CA GLU A 57 5.96 0.65 -2.16
C GLU A 57 6.80 0.01 -3.26
N ILE A 58 6.18 -0.70 -4.20
CA ILE A 58 6.87 -1.41 -5.28
C ILE A 58 6.50 -0.74 -6.61
N TRP A 59 7.49 -0.20 -7.30
CA TRP A 59 7.33 0.45 -8.59
C TRP A 59 7.38 -0.53 -9.75
N ASN A 60 6.79 -0.13 -10.88
CA ASN A 60 6.63 -0.98 -12.06
C ASN A 60 6.07 -2.36 -11.68
N ALA A 61 5.10 -2.39 -10.76
CA ALA A 61 4.64 -3.59 -10.09
C ALA A 61 4.17 -4.67 -11.09
N SER A 62 3.53 -4.26 -12.18
CA SER A 62 3.11 -5.15 -13.27
C SER A 62 4.25 -5.91 -13.97
N LYS A 63 5.49 -5.41 -13.85
CA LYS A 63 6.69 -6.00 -14.45
C LYS A 63 7.53 -6.79 -13.45
N THR A 64 7.37 -6.54 -12.16
CA THR A 64 8.22 -7.10 -11.09
C THR A 64 7.50 -8.15 -10.25
N LEU A 65 6.17 -8.08 -10.16
CA LEU A 65 5.33 -8.99 -9.39
C LEU A 65 4.48 -9.89 -10.30
N PRO A 66 4.03 -11.07 -9.81
CA PRO A 66 3.08 -11.89 -10.54
C PRO A 66 1.79 -11.12 -10.83
N ILE A 67 1.46 -10.92 -12.11
CA ILE A 67 0.32 -10.10 -12.52
C ILE A 67 -1.02 -10.63 -11.97
N GLU A 68 -1.19 -11.95 -11.95
CA GLU A 68 -2.39 -12.62 -11.42
C GLU A 68 -2.63 -12.33 -9.94
N MET A 69 -1.58 -12.02 -9.19
CA MET A 69 -1.67 -11.64 -7.77
C MET A 69 -2.11 -10.20 -7.63
N ILE A 70 -1.43 -9.26 -8.31
CA ILE A 70 -1.68 -7.83 -8.12
C ILE A 70 -3.03 -7.40 -8.73
N GLU A 71 -3.56 -8.12 -9.72
CA GLU A 71 -4.91 -7.93 -10.24
C GLU A 71 -6.01 -8.18 -9.19
N ARG A 72 -5.72 -8.96 -8.13
CA ARG A 72 -6.65 -9.20 -7.02
C ARG A 72 -6.64 -8.08 -5.99
N LEU A 73 -5.68 -7.16 -6.06
CA LEU A 73 -5.62 -6.03 -5.15
C LEU A 73 -6.69 -4.98 -5.52
N PRO A 74 -7.30 -4.34 -4.51
CA PRO A 74 -8.20 -3.22 -4.75
C PRO A 74 -7.44 -2.06 -5.41
N SER A 75 -8.18 -1.21 -6.12
CA SER A 75 -7.69 0.13 -6.46
C SER A 75 -7.70 1.01 -5.21
N PRO A 76 -6.78 1.97 -5.07
CA PRO A 76 -6.87 2.95 -4.01
C PRO A 76 -8.19 3.73 -4.15
N GLY A 77 -8.94 3.87 -3.05
CA GLY A 77 -10.29 4.47 -3.04
C GLY A 77 -10.33 5.95 -3.43
N ARG A 78 -9.16 6.61 -3.45
CA ARG A 78 -8.80 7.89 -4.05
C ARG A 78 -7.28 7.84 -4.26
N PRO A 79 -6.71 8.51 -5.28
CA PRO A 79 -5.26 8.67 -5.35
C PRO A 79 -4.82 9.39 -4.07
N GLY A 80 -4.23 8.63 -3.14
CA GLY A 80 -3.45 9.23 -2.08
C GLY A 80 -2.27 9.87 -2.77
N THR A 81 -2.06 11.16 -2.57
CA THR A 81 -0.75 11.74 -2.86
C THR A 81 0.26 10.87 -2.13
N ALA A 82 1.10 10.15 -2.88
CA ALA A 82 2.33 9.59 -2.35
C ALA A 82 2.97 10.72 -1.52
N ALA A 83 3.29 10.45 -0.26
CA ALA A 83 3.89 11.45 0.59
C ALA A 83 5.20 11.88 -0.08
N ALA A 84 5.22 13.12 -0.56
CA ALA A 84 6.38 13.77 -1.16
C ALA A 84 7.29 14.35 -0.08
#